data_AF-Q0VER9-F1
#
_entry.id   AF-Q0VER9-F1
#
_cell.length_a   1.000
_cell.length_b   1.000
_cell.length_c   1.000
_cell.angle_alpha   90.00
_cell.angle_beta   90.00
_cell.angle_gamma   90.00
#
_symmetry.space_group_name_H-M   'P 1'
#
loop_
_entity.id
_entity.type
_entity.pdbx_description
1 polymer ?
#
loop_
_entity_poly.entity_id
_entity_poly.type
_entity_poly.pdbx_seq_one_letter_code
_entity_poly.pdbx_strand_id
1 'polypeptide(L)'
;MRSRLWLGLAWLLLARAPGAPGGYPHLEGDVRWRRLFSSTHFFLRVDLGGRVQGTRWRHGQDSIVEIRSVRVGTVVIKAVYSGFYVAMNRRGRLYGSVPGAHRGERLQHIRLATLEAPRPTHVPGT
;
A
#
# COMPACT_ATOMS: atom_id res chain seq x y z
N MET A 1 -37.88 25.93 30.21
CA MET A 1 -37.44 25.45 28.87
C MET A 1 -36.00 25.88 28.58
N ARG A 2 -34.99 25.31 29.26
CA ARG A 2 -33.56 25.71 29.10
C ARG A 2 -32.65 24.50 29.31
N SER A 3 -32.73 23.49 28.44
CA SER A 3 -31.81 22.33 28.51
C SER A 3 -31.66 21.64 27.16
N ARG A 4 -31.27 22.39 26.13
CA ARG A 4 -30.95 21.83 24.80
C ARG A 4 -29.69 22.39 24.14
N LEU A 5 -29.11 23.46 24.68
CA LEU A 5 -27.95 24.12 24.08
C LEU A 5 -26.60 23.54 24.52
N TRP A 6 -26.53 22.87 25.67
CA TRP A 6 -25.27 22.31 26.18
C TRP A 6 -24.81 21.05 25.43
N LEU A 7 -25.74 20.24 24.91
CA LEU A 7 -25.41 19.02 24.17
C LEU A 7 -24.82 19.33 22.78
N GLY A 8 -25.22 20.43 22.14
CA GLY A 8 -24.70 20.83 20.83
C GLY A 8 -23.25 21.30 20.87
N LEU A 9 -22.87 22.06 21.91
CA LEU A 9 -21.49 22.53 22.08
C LEU A 9 -20.55 21.38 22.50
N ALA A 10 -21.03 20.46 23.33
CA ALA A 10 -20.31 19.24 23.68
C ALA A 10 -20.08 18.33 22.46
N TRP A 11 -21.06 18.24 21.55
CA TRP A 11 -20.89 17.52 20.29
C TRP A 11 -19.87 18.20 19.36
N LEU A 12 -19.86 19.54 19.32
CA LEU A 12 -18.90 20.31 18.50
C LEU A 12 -17.46 20.22 19.04
N LEU A 13 -17.28 20.15 20.36
CA LEU A 13 -15.98 19.95 21.00
C LEU A 13 -15.48 18.51 20.88
N LEU A 14 -16.37 17.51 20.88
CA LEU A 14 -16.02 16.10 20.65
C LEU A 14 -15.75 15.79 19.16
N ALA A 15 -16.32 16.58 18.24
CA ALA A 15 -16.09 16.48 16.81
C ALA A 15 -14.72 17.04 16.36
N ARG A 16 -13.91 17.58 17.28
CA ARG A 16 -12.48 17.79 17.06
C ARG A 16 -11.80 16.43 17.10
N ALA A 17 -12.00 15.66 16.02
CA ALA A 17 -11.35 14.38 15.81
C ALA A 17 -9.84 14.54 16.08
N PRO A 18 -9.25 13.76 16.99
CA PRO A 18 -7.80 13.69 17.06
C PRO A 18 -7.32 13.29 15.66
N GLY A 19 -6.49 14.14 15.06
CA GLY A 19 -5.86 13.84 13.78
C GLY A 19 -5.31 12.43 13.85
N ALA A 20 -5.78 11.57 12.94
CA ALA A 20 -5.54 10.14 12.98
C ALA A 20 -4.05 9.84 13.29
N PRO A 21 -3.71 9.32 14.48
CA PRO A 21 -2.34 9.01 14.83
C PRO A 21 -1.99 7.66 14.22
N GLY A 22 -1.83 7.63 12.90
CA GLY A 22 -1.58 6.39 12.17
C GLY A 22 -0.92 6.56 10.80
N GLY A 23 -0.52 7.78 10.46
CA GLY A 23 0.31 8.03 9.29
C GLY A 23 1.74 7.63 9.59
N TYR A 24 2.35 6.81 8.74
CA TYR A 24 3.78 6.54 8.78
C TYR A 24 4.51 7.85 8.41
N PRO A 25 5.17 8.54 9.36
CA PRO A 25 5.77 9.86 9.10
C PRO A 25 6.86 9.80 8.02
N HIS A 26 7.40 8.61 7.79
CA HIS A 26 8.42 8.34 6.78
C HIS A 26 7.87 8.11 5.37
N LEU A 27 6.56 8.33 5.11
CA LEU A 27 5.93 8.22 3.78
C LEU A 27 5.94 9.54 2.98
N GLU A 28 6.85 10.47 3.29
CA GLU A 28 6.96 11.80 2.68
C GLU A 28 7.58 11.81 1.26
N GLY A 29 7.70 10.66 0.61
CA GLY A 29 8.18 10.55 -0.77
C GLY A 29 7.11 10.84 -1.83
N ASP A 30 7.56 11.08 -3.06
CA ASP A 30 6.70 11.24 -4.24
C ASP A 30 5.72 10.07 -4.41
N VAL A 31 4.44 10.40 -4.59
CA VAL A 31 3.33 9.46 -4.61
C VAL A 31 2.98 9.12 -6.06
N ARG A 32 3.06 7.84 -6.43
CA ARG A 32 2.79 7.40 -7.80
C ARG A 32 1.75 6.29 -7.84
N TRP A 33 0.63 6.53 -8.51
CA TRP A 33 -0.37 5.50 -8.78
C TRP A 33 0.03 4.69 -10.01
N ARG A 34 0.17 3.37 -9.83
CA ARG A 34 0.66 2.43 -10.84
C ARG A 34 -0.12 1.12 -10.76
N ARG A 35 0.09 0.25 -11.75
CA ARG A 35 -0.23 -1.18 -11.65
C ARG A 35 1.09 -1.94 -11.70
N LEU A 36 1.27 -2.90 -10.81
CA LEU A 36 2.46 -3.75 -10.81
C LEU A 36 2.18 -4.98 -11.65
N PHE A 37 2.91 -5.13 -12.76
CA PHE A 37 2.80 -6.26 -13.66
C PHE A 37 3.96 -7.22 -13.41
N SER A 38 3.60 -8.47 -13.07
CA SER A 38 4.54 -9.55 -12.83
C SER A 38 5.15 -10.05 -14.14
N SER A 39 6.38 -10.59 -14.06
CA SER A 39 7.00 -11.36 -15.15
C SER A 39 6.17 -12.59 -15.55
N THR A 40 5.33 -13.10 -14.65
CA THR A 40 4.38 -14.20 -14.93
C THR A 40 3.07 -13.74 -15.59
N HIS A 41 3.01 -12.50 -16.08
CA HIS A 41 1.86 -11.90 -16.78
C HIS A 41 0.58 -11.75 -15.93
N PHE A 42 0.73 -11.29 -14.68
CA PHE A 42 -0.38 -10.94 -13.80
C PHE A 42 -0.19 -9.53 -13.21
N PHE A 43 -1.28 -8.79 -13.08
CA PHE A 43 -1.31 -7.58 -12.26
C PHE A 43 -1.47 -7.93 -10.79
N LEU A 44 -0.69 -7.29 -9.93
CA LEU A 44 -0.90 -7.36 -8.48
C LEU A 44 -2.27 -6.75 -8.15
N ARG A 45 -3.06 -7.47 -7.37
CA ARG A 45 -4.38 -7.07 -6.90
C ARG A 45 -4.47 -7.31 -5.40
N VAL A 46 -5.15 -6.41 -4.70
CA VAL A 46 -5.54 -6.60 -3.30
C VAL A 46 -7.05 -6.41 -3.18
N ASP A 47 -7.75 -7.44 -2.74
CA ASP A 47 -9.20 -7.36 -2.56
C ASP A 47 -9.60 -6.68 -1.24
N LEU A 48 -10.92 -6.52 -1.04
CA LEU A 48 -11.50 -5.92 0.17
C LEU A 48 -11.32 -6.78 1.42
N GLY A 49 -10.96 -8.06 1.28
CA GLY A 49 -10.61 -8.96 2.39
C GLY A 49 -9.13 -8.91 2.75
N GLY A 50 -8.32 -8.09 2.06
CA GLY A 50 -6.87 -8.02 2.28
C GLY A 50 -6.11 -9.19 1.66
N ARG A 51 -6.72 -9.98 0.79
CA ARG A 51 -6.00 -11.04 0.07
C ARG A 51 -5.21 -10.43 -1.09
N VAL A 52 -3.93 -10.77 -1.16
CA VAL A 52 -3.02 -10.35 -2.23
C VAL A 52 -2.91 -11.48 -3.26
N GLN A 53 -3.19 -11.17 -4.52
CA GLN A 53 -3.18 -12.15 -5.61
C GLN A 53 -2.87 -11.51 -6.97
N GLY A 54 -2.66 -12.35 -7.99
CA GLY A 54 -2.53 -11.91 -9.38
C GLY A 54 -3.87 -11.90 -10.11
N THR A 55 -4.09 -10.93 -11.00
CA THR A 55 -5.20 -10.91 -11.95
C THR A 55 -4.71 -10.65 -13.37
N ARG A 56 -5.36 -11.24 -14.37
CA ARG A 56 -5.12 -10.90 -15.79
C ARG A 56 -5.95 -9.70 -16.24
N TRP A 57 -6.92 -9.27 -15.42
CA TRP A 57 -7.80 -8.16 -15.74
C TRP A 57 -7.07 -6.83 -15.58
N ARG A 58 -6.72 -6.21 -16.72
CA ARG A 58 -5.93 -4.97 -16.78
C ARG A 58 -6.64 -3.75 -16.17
N HIS A 59 -7.97 -3.72 -16.19
CA HIS A 59 -8.76 -2.54 -15.85
C HIS A 59 -9.38 -2.61 -14.46
N GLY A 60 -8.96 -3.56 -13.61
CA GLY A 60 -9.49 -3.71 -12.26
C GLY A 60 -9.07 -2.57 -11.35
N GLN A 61 -10.01 -2.01 -10.58
CA GLN A 61 -9.72 -0.94 -9.62
C GLN A 61 -8.86 -1.46 -8.45
N ASP A 62 -9.06 -2.72 -8.10
CA ASP A 62 -8.32 -3.49 -7.10
C ASP A 62 -6.85 -3.79 -7.47
N SER A 63 -6.45 -3.49 -8.70
CA SER A 63 -5.06 -3.60 -9.18
C SER A 63 -4.28 -2.29 -9.14
N ILE A 64 -4.94 -1.18 -8.82
CA ILE A 64 -4.31 0.13 -8.73
C ILE A 64 -3.64 0.25 -7.35
N VAL A 65 -2.34 0.49 -7.37
CA VAL A 65 -1.53 0.67 -6.16
C VAL A 65 -0.85 2.02 -6.15
N GLU A 66 -0.76 2.59 -4.96
CA GLU A 66 0.04 3.74 -4.63
C GLU A 66 1.41 3.28 -4.17
N ILE A 67 2.44 3.72 -4.86
CA ILE A 67 3.84 3.45 -4.51
C ILE A 67 4.42 4.73 -3.92
N ARG A 68 4.95 4.62 -2.70
CA ARG A 68 5.68 5.69 -2.04
C ARG A 68 7.08 5.23 -1.69
N SER A 69 8.07 6.06 -1.99
CA SER A 69 9.42 5.84 -1.47
C SER A 69 9.48 6.29 -0.01
N VAL A 70 10.12 5.46 0.81
CA VAL A 70 10.34 5.73 2.25
C VAL A 70 11.81 5.88 2.59
N ARG A 71 12.66 5.23 1.79
CA ARG A 71 14.12 5.32 1.82
C ARG A 71 14.63 4.95 0.42
N VAL A 72 15.84 5.37 0.09
CA VAL A 72 16.51 4.93 -1.15
C VAL A 72 16.41 3.42 -1.32
N GLY A 73 15.91 2.98 -2.48
CA GLY A 73 15.70 1.57 -2.82
C GLY A 73 14.57 0.86 -2.07
N THR A 74 13.74 1.59 -1.33
CA THR A 74 12.71 1.02 -0.45
C THR A 74 11.37 1.71 -0.68
N VAL A 75 10.33 0.92 -0.91
CA VAL A 75 8.97 1.44 -1.14
C VAL A 75 7.94 0.82 -0.22
N VAL A 76 6.87 1.55 -0.03
CA VAL A 76 5.61 1.07 0.52
C VAL A 76 4.59 1.05 -0.61
N ILE A 77 3.82 -0.04 -0.67
CA ILE A 77 2.83 -0.29 -1.70
C ILE A 77 1.47 -0.39 -1.02
N LYS A 78 0.57 0.54 -1.33
CA LYS A 78 -0.79 0.60 -0.79
C LYS A 78 -1.79 0.36 -1.91
N ALA A 79 -2.74 -0.55 -1.73
CA ALA A 79 -3.85 -0.70 -2.65
C ALA A 79 -4.78 0.52 -2.54
N VAL A 80 -5.01 1.22 -3.65
CA VAL A 80 -5.81 2.45 -3.65
C VAL A 80 -7.27 2.15 -3.31
N TYR A 81 -7.82 1.09 -3.91
CA TYR A 81 -9.22 0.72 -3.74
C TYR A 81 -9.55 0.18 -2.35
N SER A 82 -8.76 -0.77 -1.84
CA SER A 82 -9.03 -1.44 -0.56
C SER A 82 -8.34 -0.80 0.64
N GLY A 83 -7.39 0.12 0.42
CA GLY A 83 -6.67 0.83 1.48
C GLY A 83 -5.59 0.01 2.21
N PHE A 84 -5.49 -1.30 1.92
CA PHE A 84 -4.48 -2.18 2.53
C PHE A 84 -3.06 -1.87 2.04
N TYR A 85 -2.10 -1.99 2.95
CA TYR A 85 -0.68 -2.06 2.59
C TYR A 85 -0.29 -3.49 2.25
N VAL A 86 0.50 -3.67 1.20
CA VAL A 86 1.05 -5.00 0.87
C VAL A 86 2.18 -5.29 1.83
N ALA A 87 2.04 -6.38 2.59
CA ALA A 87 3.02 -6.90 3.52
C ALA A 87 3.33 -8.36 3.20
N MET A 88 4.43 -8.86 3.75
CA MET A 88 4.86 -10.25 3.59
C MET A 88 5.16 -10.84 4.96
N ASN A 89 4.62 -12.03 5.24
CA ASN A 89 4.93 -12.72 6.49
C ASN A 89 6.27 -13.48 6.39
N ARG A 90 6.74 -14.04 7.51
CA ARG A 90 8.03 -14.78 7.58
C ARG A 90 8.07 -16.04 6.71
N ARG A 91 6.93 -16.52 6.23
CA ARG A 91 6.82 -17.67 5.31
C ARG A 91 6.81 -17.24 3.83
N GLY A 92 7.02 -15.96 3.54
CA GLY A 92 6.98 -15.41 2.18
C GLY A 92 5.59 -15.20 1.61
N ARG A 93 4.51 -15.34 2.41
CA ARG A 93 3.14 -15.14 1.93
C ARG A 93 2.77 -13.66 2.01
N LEU A 94 2.32 -13.11 0.88
CA LEU A 94 1.80 -11.75 0.80
C LEU A 94 0.41 -11.64 1.44
N TYR A 95 0.16 -10.53 2.11
CA TYR A 95 -1.12 -10.20 2.71
C TYR A 95 -1.33 -8.69 2.77
N GLY A 96 -2.59 -8.27 2.85
CA GLY A 96 -2.99 -6.89 3.09
C GLY A 96 -2.98 -6.58 4.58
N SER A 97 -2.26 -5.53 4.97
CA SER A 97 -2.17 -5.05 6.35
C SER A 97 -2.84 -3.69 6.48
N VAL A 98 -3.58 -3.49 7.57
CA VAL A 98 -4.18 -2.19 7.91
C VAL A 98 -3.21 -1.35 8.75
N PRO A 99 -3.27 -0.01 8.65
CA PRO A 99 -2.52 0.85 9.56
C PRO A 99 -2.84 0.51 11.03
N GLY A 100 -1.81 0.27 11.83
CA GLY A 100 -1.95 0.01 13.28
C GLY A 100 -2.16 -1.44 13.72
N ALA A 101 -2.37 -2.39 12.80
CA ALA A 101 -2.56 -3.81 13.17
C ALA A 101 -1.29 -4.48 13.75
N HIS A 102 -0.10 -3.95 13.44
CA HIS A 102 1.18 -4.50 13.91
C HIS A 102 1.94 -3.48 14.75
N ARG A 103 1.43 -3.15 15.94
CA ARG A 103 2.09 -2.24 16.90
C ARG A 103 3.43 -2.78 17.44
N GLY A 104 3.85 -3.98 17.05
CA GLY A 104 5.14 -4.60 17.42
C GLY A 104 5.91 -5.27 16.28
N GLU A 105 5.36 -5.37 15.06
CA GLU A 105 6.08 -5.93 13.91
C GLU A 105 6.28 -4.84 12.86
N ARG A 106 7.54 -4.44 12.68
CA ARG A 106 8.01 -3.51 11.65
C ARG A 106 7.39 -3.91 10.31
N LEU A 107 6.65 -2.98 9.68
CA LEU A 107 6.18 -3.18 8.31
C LEU A 107 7.34 -3.63 7.44
N GLN A 108 7.20 -4.78 6.79
CA GLN A 108 8.21 -5.30 5.89
C GLN A 108 8.21 -4.41 4.67
N HIS A 109 9.27 -3.61 4.52
CA HIS A 109 9.41 -2.75 3.37
C HIS A 109 9.70 -3.61 2.14
N ILE A 110 8.99 -3.38 1.04
CA ILE A 110 9.22 -4.13 -0.18
C ILE A 110 10.41 -3.48 -0.90
N ARG A 111 11.52 -4.21 -0.93
CA ARG A 111 12.65 -3.88 -1.80
C ARG A 111 12.32 -4.43 -3.18
N LEU A 112 11.88 -3.57 -4.10
CA LEU A 112 11.94 -3.94 -5.51
C LEU A 112 13.41 -3.97 -5.90
N ALA A 113 13.98 -5.16 -6.01
CA ALA A 113 15.20 -5.32 -6.79
C ALA A 113 14.84 -4.99 -8.24
N THR A 114 15.55 -4.04 -8.83
CA THR A 114 15.59 -3.91 -10.28
C THR A 114 16.10 -5.25 -10.81
N LEU A 115 15.22 -6.04 -11.42
CA LEU A 115 15.64 -7.20 -12.22
C LEU A 115 16.57 -6.62 -13.29
N GLU A 116 17.86 -6.96 -13.25
CA GLU A 116 18.80 -6.57 -14.31
C GLU A 116 18.18 -6.93 -15.66
N ALA A 117 18.24 -6.00 -16.61
CA ALA A 117 17.83 -6.28 -17.98
C ALA A 117 18.61 -7.51 -18.48
N PRO A 118 17.98 -8.42 -19.24
CA PRO A 118 18.67 -9.57 -19.80
C PRO A 118 19.89 -9.07 -20.58
N ARG A 119 21.08 -9.59 -20.24
CA ARG A 119 22.32 -9.22 -20.92
C ARG A 119 22.14 -9.48 -22.41
N PRO A 120 22.50 -8.54 -23.30
CA PRO A 120 22.43 -8.77 -24.73
C PRO A 120 23.28 -9.99 -25.05
N THR A 121 22.64 -11.05 -25.55
CA THR A 121 23.35 -12.21 -26.09
C THR A 121 24.12 -11.72 -27.31
N HIS A 122 25.45 -11.74 -27.21
CA HIS A 122 26.32 -11.51 -28.35
C HIS A 122 25.99 -12.57 -29.41
N VAL A 123 25.39 -12.13 -30.51
CA VAL A 123 25.27 -12.94 -31.73
C VAL A 123 26.58 -12.73 -32.50
N PRO A 124 27.39 -13.77 -32.76
CA PRO A 124 28.56 -13.62 -33.62
C PRO A 124 28.09 -13.34 -35.04
N GLY A 125 28.69 -12.35 -35.69
CA GLY A 125 28.41 -12.02 -37.09
C GLY A 125 28.81 -13.16 -38.01
N THR A 126 27.98 -13.39 -39.03
CA THR A 126 28.29 -14.22 -40.21
C THR A 126 29.22 -13.48 -41.15
#